data_AF-A0A1D8G3A1-F1
#
_entry.id   AF-A0A1D8G3A1-F1
#
_cell.length_a   1.000
_cell.length_b   1.000
_cell.length_c   1.000
_cell.angle_alpha   90.00
_cell.angle_beta   90.00
_cell.angle_gamma   90.00
#
_symmetry.space_group_name_H-M   'P 1'
#
loop_
_entity.id
_entity.type
_entity.pdbx_description
1 polymer ?
#
loop_
_entity_poly.entity_id
_entity_poly.type
_entity_poly.pdbx_seq_one_letter_code
_entity_poly.pdbx_strand_id
1 'polypeptide(L)'
;MAQAFQRHPRHHRHPSSLFATDGKPHPLQDTLMAVTLALGVLSFVTAQFHSLHLVASWSGLIGVITGAYGQFISETTRERTFLIIGLGASAVGFFLGMARGGLFGGVIG
;
A
#
# COMPACT_ATOMS: atom_id res chain seq x y z
N MET A 1 -46.01 36.77 -7.08
CA MET A 1 -45.23 36.06 -8.11
C MET A 1 -43.83 36.66 -8.16
N ALA A 2 -42.84 35.83 -8.48
CA ALA A 2 -41.43 36.14 -8.75
C ALA A 2 -40.42 36.14 -7.56
N GLN A 3 -39.80 34.96 -7.46
CA GLN A 3 -38.35 34.76 -7.37
C GLN A 3 -37.59 35.22 -6.11
N ALA A 4 -37.25 34.24 -5.27
CA ALA A 4 -35.87 34.04 -4.86
C ALA A 4 -35.66 32.57 -4.47
N PHE A 5 -35.63 31.70 -5.49
CA PHE A 5 -35.07 30.36 -5.34
C PHE A 5 -33.57 30.54 -5.12
N GLN A 6 -33.16 30.61 -3.85
CA GLN A 6 -31.76 30.59 -3.45
C GLN A 6 -31.17 29.26 -3.94
N ARG A 7 -30.57 29.31 -5.14
CA ARG A 7 -29.75 28.21 -5.66
C ARG A 7 -28.56 28.13 -4.72
N HIS A 8 -28.63 27.19 -3.78
CA HIS A 8 -27.47 26.72 -3.05
C HIS A 8 -26.38 26.43 -4.09
N PRO A 9 -25.22 27.10 -4.06
CA PRO A 9 -24.09 26.64 -4.82
C PRO A 9 -23.76 25.26 -4.25
N ARG A 10 -24.13 24.21 -4.99
CA ARG A 10 -23.59 22.88 -4.75
C ARG A 10 -22.09 23.06 -4.94
N HIS A 11 -21.35 23.20 -3.84
CA HIS A 11 -19.91 22.98 -3.85
C HIS A 11 -19.72 21.63 -4.50
N HIS A 12 -19.35 21.64 -5.77
CA HIS A 12 -18.81 20.47 -6.44
C HIS A 12 -17.50 20.25 -5.69
N ARG A 13 -17.54 19.43 -4.63
CA ARG A 13 -16.34 18.86 -4.05
C ARG A 13 -15.71 18.13 -5.22
N HIS A 14 -14.70 18.74 -5.83
CA HIS A 14 -13.82 17.99 -6.70
C HIS A 14 -13.40 16.77 -5.88
N PRO A 15 -13.64 15.53 -6.35
CA PRO A 15 -13.10 14.37 -5.69
C PRO A 15 -11.59 14.63 -5.60
N SER A 16 -11.08 14.67 -4.38
CA SER A 16 -9.64 14.76 -4.13
C SER A 16 -8.98 13.67 -4.98
N SER A 17 -8.27 14.08 -6.03
CA SER A 17 -7.68 13.17 -7.00
C SER A 17 -6.79 12.17 -6.27
N LEU A 18 -6.89 10.88 -6.63
CA LEU A 18 -6.08 9.81 -6.02
C LEU A 18 -4.57 10.05 -6.17
N PHE A 19 -4.19 10.94 -7.09
CA PHE A 19 -2.81 11.34 -7.36
C PHE A 19 -2.52 12.80 -6.97
N ALA A 20 -3.37 13.43 -6.16
CA ALA A 20 -3.13 14.78 -5.68
C ALA A 20 -1.83 14.81 -4.84
N THR A 21 -0.91 15.69 -5.24
CA THR A 21 0.31 16.04 -4.52
C THR A 21 0.23 17.51 -4.10
N ASP A 22 0.84 17.84 -2.97
CA ASP A 22 0.89 19.20 -2.41
C ASP A 22 2.12 20.01 -2.89
N GLY A 23 2.94 19.43 -3.78
CA GLY A 23 4.10 20.09 -4.38
C GLY A 23 5.29 20.28 -3.43
N LYS A 24 5.24 19.73 -2.22
CA LYS A 24 6.36 19.74 -1.26
C LYS A 24 7.13 18.42 -1.31
N PRO A 25 8.45 18.43 -1.08
CA PRO A 25 9.22 17.19 -0.98
C PRO A 25 8.89 16.47 0.33
N HIS A 26 8.49 15.20 0.21
CA HIS A 26 8.14 14.30 1.31
C HIS A 26 9.07 13.07 1.32
N PRO A 27 10.39 13.25 1.56
CA PRO A 27 11.39 12.21 1.30
C PRO A 27 11.16 10.94 2.11
N LEU A 28 10.66 11.05 3.35
CA LEU A 28 10.35 9.89 4.19
C LEU A 28 9.12 9.13 3.68
N GLN A 29 8.00 9.83 3.42
CA GLN A 29 6.78 9.20 2.93
C GLN A 29 6.97 8.56 1.55
N ASP A 30 7.65 9.27 0.64
CA ASP A 30 7.97 8.77 -0.70
C ASP A 30 8.85 7.51 -0.63
N THR A 31 9.84 7.50 0.27
CA THR A 31 10.71 6.33 0.48
C THR A 31 9.92 5.16 1.05
N LEU A 32 9.09 5.38 2.08
CA LEU A 32 8.26 4.32 2.66
C LEU A 32 7.29 3.75 1.62
N MET A 33 6.64 4.60 0.83
CA MET A 33 5.79 4.19 -0.28
C MET A 33 6.54 3.33 -1.30
N ALA A 34 7.71 3.78 -1.75
CA ALA A 34 8.52 3.05 -2.72
C ALA A 34 8.99 1.69 -2.17
N VAL A 35 9.44 1.65 -0.91
CA VAL A 35 9.86 0.42 -0.22
C VAL A 35 8.69 -0.55 -0.09
N THR A 36 7.52 -0.10 0.36
CA THR A 36 6.33 -0.93 0.47
C THR A 36 5.89 -1.48 -0.88
N LEU A 37 5.92 -0.68 -1.94
CA LEU A 37 5.62 -1.15 -3.30
C LEU A 37 6.63 -2.21 -3.76
N ALA A 38 7.93 -1.96 -3.57
CA ALA A 38 8.97 -2.90 -3.96
C ALA A 38 8.84 -4.23 -3.21
N LEU A 39 8.62 -4.18 -1.89
CA LEU A 39 8.37 -5.35 -1.06
C LEU A 39 7.08 -6.08 -1.46
N GLY A 40 6.02 -5.36 -1.77
CA GLY A 40 4.77 -5.93 -2.25
C GLY A 40 4.92 -6.68 -3.57
N VAL A 41 5.59 -6.06 -4.55
CA VAL A 41 5.88 -6.70 -5.84
C VAL A 41 6.79 -7.91 -5.64
N LEU A 42 7.86 -7.77 -4.85
CA LEU A 42 8.78 -8.87 -4.56
C LEU A 42 8.04 -10.05 -3.91
N SER A 43 7.25 -9.78 -2.87
CA SER A 43 6.49 -10.79 -2.14
C SER A 43 5.47 -11.46 -3.05
N PHE A 44 4.68 -10.69 -3.80
CA PHE A 44 3.67 -11.22 -4.70
C PHE A 44 4.27 -12.09 -5.82
N VAL A 45 5.36 -11.66 -6.45
CA VAL A 45 6.02 -12.42 -7.53
C VAL A 45 6.68 -13.69 -6.99
N THR A 46 7.44 -13.58 -5.89
CA THR A 46 8.12 -14.75 -5.30
C THR A 46 7.12 -15.75 -4.73
N ALA A 47 5.98 -15.28 -4.24
CA ALA A 47 4.89 -16.13 -3.77
C ALA A 47 4.28 -17.02 -4.85
N GLN A 48 4.56 -16.81 -6.15
CA GLN A 48 4.10 -17.71 -7.20
C GLN A 48 4.94 -18.99 -7.30
N PHE A 49 6.15 -19.00 -6.74
CA PHE A 49 7.07 -20.15 -6.75
C PHE A 49 7.04 -20.89 -5.42
N HIS A 50 6.94 -22.23 -5.43
CA HIS A 50 6.85 -23.05 -4.22
C HIS A 50 8.14 -23.03 -3.39
N SER A 51 9.30 -22.94 -4.04
CA SER A 51 10.61 -22.91 -3.38
C SER A 51 10.98 -21.57 -2.76
N LEU A 52 10.30 -20.48 -3.13
CA LEU A 52 10.62 -19.12 -2.68
C LEU A 52 9.72 -18.62 -1.55
N HIS A 53 9.00 -19.53 -0.88
CA HIS A 53 8.06 -19.20 0.20
C HIS A 53 8.70 -18.44 1.37
N LEU A 54 9.98 -18.70 1.67
CA LEU A 54 10.75 -17.97 2.69
C LEU A 54 10.88 -16.49 2.33
N VAL A 55 11.31 -16.19 1.10
CA VAL A 55 11.44 -14.81 0.61
C VAL A 55 10.08 -14.15 0.52
N ALA A 56 9.07 -14.84 -0.01
CA ALA A 56 7.70 -14.34 -0.10
C ALA A 56 7.13 -13.96 1.27
N SER A 57 7.31 -14.83 2.27
CA SER A 57 6.79 -14.62 3.63
C SER A 57 7.52 -13.46 4.32
N TRP A 58 8.85 -13.41 4.29
CA TRP A 58 9.58 -12.33 4.96
C TRP A 58 9.39 -10.98 4.28
N SER A 59 9.50 -10.92 2.95
CA SER A 59 9.26 -9.67 2.21
C SER A 59 7.82 -9.20 2.36
N GLY A 60 6.86 -10.11 2.38
CA GLY A 60 5.45 -9.80 2.59
C GLY A 60 5.17 -9.30 4.01
N LEU A 61 5.76 -9.93 5.03
CA LEU A 61 5.62 -9.49 6.42
C LEU A 61 6.20 -8.09 6.63
N ILE A 62 7.44 -7.87 6.17
CA ILE A 62 8.08 -6.55 6.26
C ILE A 62 7.27 -5.52 5.46
N GLY A 63 6.82 -5.88 4.26
CA GLY A 63 5.99 -5.01 3.41
C GLY A 63 4.67 -4.61 4.06
N VAL A 64 4.00 -5.53 4.76
CA VAL A 64 2.79 -5.24 5.54
C VAL A 64 3.09 -4.29 6.70
N ILE A 65 4.17 -4.52 7.45
CA ILE A 65 4.56 -3.64 8.58
C ILE A 65 4.90 -2.23 8.08
N THR A 66 5.76 -2.13 7.08
CA THR A 66 6.17 -0.85 6.47
C THR A 66 4.97 -0.13 5.86
N GLY A 67 4.11 -0.86 5.15
CA GLY A 67 2.91 -0.30 4.52
C GLY A 67 1.90 0.22 5.55
N ALA A 68 1.67 -0.54 6.63
CA ALA A 68 0.78 -0.14 7.71
C ALA A 68 1.32 1.11 8.42
N TYR A 69 2.63 1.16 8.71
CA TYR A 69 3.28 2.34 9.27
C TYR A 69 3.17 3.56 8.33
N GLY A 70 3.41 3.36 7.03
CA GLY A 70 3.32 4.42 6.03
C GLY A 70 1.93 5.05 5.95
N GLN A 71 0.84 4.30 6.19
CA GLN A 71 -0.52 4.86 6.22
C GLN A 71 -0.69 5.96 7.28
N PHE A 72 0.00 5.85 8.42
CA PHE A 72 -0.13 6.80 9.54
C PHE A 72 0.67 8.09 9.33
N ILE A 73 1.65 8.11 8.41
CA ILE A 73 2.58 9.23 8.21
C ILE A 73 2.36 9.92 6.84
N SER A 74 1.56 9.31 5.97
CA SER A 74 1.28 9.83 4.63
C SER A 74 0.57 11.18 4.68
N GLU A 75 1.17 12.18 4.05
CA GLU A 75 0.61 13.53 3.95
C GLU A 75 -0.31 13.63 2.74
N THR A 76 0.08 12.99 1.62
CA THR A 76 -0.65 13.10 0.35
C THR A 76 -1.59 11.93 0.08
N THR A 77 -2.62 12.17 -0.75
CA THR A 77 -3.54 11.12 -1.22
C THR A 77 -2.82 10.13 -2.14
N ARG A 78 -1.83 10.61 -2.91
CA ARG A 78 -0.98 9.80 -3.78
C ARG A 78 -0.21 8.74 -3.00
N GLU A 79 0.51 9.14 -1.96
CA GLU A 79 1.28 8.23 -1.10
C GLU A 79 0.39 7.14 -0.51
N ARG A 80 -0.76 7.52 0.07
CA ARG A 80 -1.70 6.56 0.68
C ARG A 80 -2.17 5.52 -0.33
N THR A 81 -2.54 5.97 -1.52
CA THR A 81 -3.05 5.09 -2.58
C THR A 81 -2.00 4.05 -2.96
N PHE A 82 -0.76 4.47 -3.21
CA PHE A 82 0.33 3.56 -3.55
C PHE A 82 0.74 2.65 -2.40
N LEU A 83 0.74 3.16 -1.16
CA LEU A 83 0.98 2.34 0.03
C LEU A 83 -0.10 1.27 0.22
N ILE A 84 -1.38 1.56 -0.04
CA ILE A 84 -2.46 0.55 0.01
C ILE A 84 -2.21 -0.54 -1.03
N ILE A 85 -1.82 -0.17 -2.25
CA ILE A 85 -1.51 -1.14 -3.32
C ILE A 85 -0.33 -2.04 -2.89
N GLY A 86 0.75 -1.45 -2.41
CA GLY A 86 1.93 -2.20 -1.96
C GLY A 86 1.63 -3.07 -0.73
N LEU A 87 0.80 -2.59 0.20
CA LEU A 87 0.34 -3.36 1.36
C LEU A 87 -0.53 -4.54 0.94
N GLY A 88 -1.45 -4.34 -0.01
CA GLY A 88 -2.27 -5.43 -0.56
C GLY A 88 -1.41 -6.51 -1.23
N ALA A 89 -0.45 -6.11 -2.07
CA ALA A 89 0.48 -7.03 -2.71
C ALA A 89 1.34 -7.80 -1.69
N SER A 90 1.83 -7.10 -0.66
CA SER A 90 2.60 -7.69 0.45
C SER A 90 1.77 -8.69 1.24
N ALA A 91 0.51 -8.38 1.53
CA ALA A 91 -0.39 -9.26 2.27
C ALA A 91 -0.72 -10.54 1.49
N VAL A 92 -0.96 -10.43 0.18
CA VAL A 92 -1.19 -11.59 -0.68
C VAL A 92 0.05 -12.47 -0.75
N GLY A 93 1.23 -11.88 -1.00
CA GLY A 93 2.47 -12.63 -1.08
C GLY A 93 2.86 -13.27 0.26
N PHE A 94 2.64 -12.58 1.37
CA PHE A 94 2.79 -13.14 2.72
C PHE A 94 1.88 -14.35 2.94
N PHE A 95 0.59 -14.22 2.65
CA PHE A 95 -0.38 -15.29 2.87
C PHE A 95 -0.05 -16.54 2.04
N LEU A 96 0.31 -16.35 0.77
CA LEU A 96 0.73 -17.43 -0.12
C LEU A 96 2.06 -18.06 0.32
N GLY A 97 3.04 -17.26 0.75
CA GLY A 97 4.28 -17.77 1.34
C GLY A 97 4.03 -18.61 2.59
N MET A 98 3.15 -18.12 3.47
CA MET A 98 2.73 -18.85 4.67
C MET A 98 2.08 -20.19 4.33
N ALA A 99 1.21 -20.22 3.32
CA ALA A 99 0.54 -21.45 2.87
C ALA A 99 1.48 -22.51 2.26
N ARG A 100 2.69 -22.10 1.82
CA ARG A 100 3.63 -22.97 1.09
C ARG A 100 4.83 -23.46 1.90
N GLY A 101 4.94 -23.05 3.17
CA GLY A 101 6.07 -23.45 4.02
C GLY A 101 6.33 -22.52 5.22
N GLY A 102 5.63 -21.39 5.31
CA GLY A 102 5.77 -20.49 6.44
C GLY A 102 7.06 -19.67 6.43
N LEU A 103 7.25 -18.86 7.48
CA LEU A 103 8.41 -17.99 7.67
C LEU A 103 9.75 -18.72 7.83
N PHE A 104 9.70 -20.04 8.02
CA PHE A 104 10.87 -20.83 8.37
C PHE A 104 11.08 -22.06 7.51
N GLY A 105 10.11 -22.52 6.71
CA GLY A 105 10.32 -23.56 5.69
C GLY A 105 10.91 -24.88 6.20
N GLY A 106 10.82 -25.18 7.50
CA GLY A 106 11.48 -26.33 8.13
C GLY A 106 12.95 -26.12 8.53
N VAL A 107 13.52 -24.91 8.39
CA VAL A 107 14.91 -24.59 8.76
C VAL A 107 15.14 -24.58 10.28
N ILE A 108 14.08 -24.49 11.08
CA ILE A 108 14.12 -24.55 12.56
C ILE A 108 13.46 -25.84 13.08
N GLY A 109 13.41 -26.91 12.28
CA GLY A 109 12.81 -28.20 12.63
C GLY A 109 13.76 -29.36 12.42
#